data_AF-A0A8H5M762-F1
#
_entry.id   AF-A0A8H5M762-F1
#
_cell.length_a   1.000
_cell.length_b   1.000
_cell.length_c   1.000
_cell.angle_alpha   90.00
_cell.angle_beta   90.00
_cell.angle_gamma   90.00
#
_symmetry.space_group_name_H-M   'P 1'
#
loop_
_entity.id
_entity.type
_entity.pdbx_description
1 polymer ?
#
loop_
_entity_poly.entity_id
_entity_poly.type
_entity_poly.pdbx_seq_one_letter_code
_entity_poly.pdbx_strand_id
1 'polypeptide(L)'
;MAFPYSTESASLTADDAGMRGTRMESRSLGLVSPGSTVPAAIQAAPCPPSAVEAKCYYYGLPSRPLMVARSSTNVWVAPTGPEAYLIPKELEPISSHPLQEIWETRVAPAIVKYLDSKGVKWTSVDPLRIGFAKESPKPVIIWIGVLPASLSAVDDIEVATGCKVILSDHDINDVHIEIRESEVFLHSGPKMYKPALTSNVTAGAKEPLSTALGLPICAEATPSIEGTGGFFISDPENPGKIYLVTARHVLFPLDEDSKELYQHRNNSGQPRKNVLLFGDAGIEKYIKDIELEIRGKHA
;
A
#
# COMPACT_ATOMS: atom_id res chain seq x y z
N MET A 1 31.42 39.16 -14.29
CA MET A 1 32.58 38.99 -15.18
C MET A 1 32.24 37.80 -16.09
N ALA A 2 32.25 38.03 -17.41
CA ALA A 2 32.03 37.09 -18.53
C ALA A 2 30.62 36.45 -18.74
N PHE A 3 29.97 36.94 -19.81
CA PHE A 3 28.89 36.39 -20.66
C PHE A 3 29.46 35.32 -21.66
N PRO A 4 28.79 34.85 -22.76
CA PRO A 4 27.37 34.56 -23.12
C PRO A 4 27.11 33.26 -23.96
N TYR A 5 25.82 32.97 -24.23
CA TYR A 5 25.11 32.46 -25.45
C TYR A 5 25.76 31.46 -26.45
N SER A 6 24.96 30.49 -26.92
CA SER A 6 24.45 30.50 -28.32
C SER A 6 23.30 29.52 -28.58
N THR A 7 22.20 30.05 -29.12
CA THR A 7 21.13 29.37 -29.85
C THR A 7 21.45 29.42 -31.34
N GLU A 8 21.18 28.36 -32.10
CA GLU A 8 21.00 28.49 -33.55
C GLU A 8 19.93 27.51 -34.06
N SER A 9 19.12 28.05 -34.96
CA SER A 9 17.98 27.46 -35.65
C SER A 9 18.23 27.61 -37.15
N ALA A 10 17.93 26.59 -37.96
CA ALA A 10 17.74 26.78 -39.39
C ALA A 10 16.76 25.75 -39.96
N SER A 11 15.73 26.28 -40.62
CA SER A 11 14.67 25.62 -41.38
C SER A 11 14.94 25.70 -42.90
N LEU A 12 14.01 25.11 -43.68
CA LEU A 12 13.76 25.21 -45.15
C LEU A 12 14.24 23.96 -45.92
N THR A 13 13.53 23.36 -46.88
CA THR A 13 12.22 23.56 -47.53
C THR A 13 11.88 22.30 -48.32
N ALA A 14 10.58 22.12 -48.63
CA ALA A 14 10.04 21.07 -49.50
C ALA A 14 10.36 21.31 -50.99
N ASP A 15 10.32 20.24 -51.80
CA ASP A 15 9.84 20.32 -53.18
C ASP A 15 9.23 18.99 -53.66
N ASP A 16 8.21 19.19 -54.50
CA ASP A 16 7.19 18.30 -55.04
C ASP A 16 7.64 17.68 -56.39
N ALA A 17 7.16 16.48 -56.74
CA ALA A 17 6.93 16.02 -58.12
C ALA A 17 6.37 14.59 -58.16
N GLY A 18 5.10 14.45 -58.56
CA GLY A 18 4.49 13.18 -58.92
C GLY A 18 4.82 12.70 -60.33
N MET A 19 4.71 11.39 -60.57
CA MET A 19 4.36 10.84 -61.89
C MET A 19 3.66 9.49 -61.77
N ARG A 20 2.50 9.40 -62.44
CA ARG A 20 1.73 8.18 -62.73
C ARG A 20 2.45 7.33 -63.78
N GLY A 21 2.32 6.00 -63.70
CA GLY A 21 2.72 5.14 -64.82
C GLY A 21 2.39 3.65 -64.64
N THR A 22 1.24 3.26 -65.21
CA THR A 22 0.92 1.97 -65.86
C THR A 22 0.84 0.65 -65.07
N ARG A 23 -0.41 0.13 -65.14
CA ARG A 23 -0.93 -1.23 -64.98
C ARG A 23 -0.21 -2.27 -65.86
N MET A 24 0.20 -3.39 -65.28
CA MET A 24 0.22 -4.70 -65.94
C MET A 24 -0.48 -5.72 -65.04
N GLU A 25 -1.57 -6.28 -65.55
CA GLU A 25 -2.19 -7.50 -65.04
C GLU A 25 -1.28 -8.68 -65.38
N SER A 26 -1.12 -9.62 -64.45
CA SER A 26 -0.67 -10.98 -64.77
C SER A 26 -1.36 -11.98 -63.86
N ARG A 27 -1.83 -13.04 -64.51
CA ARG A 27 -2.87 -13.97 -64.10
C ARG A 27 -2.49 -14.88 -62.94
N SER A 28 -3.54 -15.30 -62.25
CA SER A 28 -3.66 -16.26 -61.16
C SER A 28 -3.00 -17.61 -61.41
N LEU A 29 -2.35 -18.15 -60.37
CA LEU A 29 -2.33 -19.58 -60.05
C LEU A 29 -2.61 -19.71 -58.54
N GLY A 30 -3.80 -20.22 -58.21
CA GLY A 30 -4.19 -20.49 -56.84
C GLY A 30 -3.44 -21.72 -56.32
N LEU A 31 -2.75 -21.55 -55.19
CA LEU A 31 -2.30 -22.65 -54.36
C LEU A 31 -3.10 -22.60 -53.05
N VAL A 32 -4.03 -23.54 -52.91
CA VAL A 32 -4.73 -23.81 -51.65
C VAL A 32 -3.72 -24.44 -50.70
N SER A 33 -3.33 -23.72 -49.65
CA SER A 33 -2.47 -24.27 -48.59
C SER A 33 -3.34 -24.92 -47.50
N PRO A 34 -2.96 -26.09 -46.96
CA PRO A 34 -3.77 -26.80 -45.98
C PRO A 34 -3.86 -26.01 -44.68
N GLY A 35 -5.03 -26.08 -44.03
CA GLY A 35 -5.30 -25.41 -42.76
C GLY A 35 -4.21 -25.65 -41.72
N SER A 36 -3.49 -24.59 -41.38
CA SER A 36 -2.70 -24.52 -40.16
C SER A 36 -3.70 -24.35 -39.01
N THR A 37 -4.13 -25.46 -38.44
CA THR A 37 -4.76 -25.46 -37.12
C THR A 37 -3.71 -24.92 -36.16
N VAL A 38 -3.84 -23.65 -35.77
CA VAL A 38 -3.04 -23.04 -34.72
C VAL A 38 -3.22 -23.93 -33.48
N PRO A 39 -2.16 -24.55 -32.93
CA PRO A 39 -2.31 -25.26 -31.68
C PRO A 39 -2.73 -24.24 -30.63
N ALA A 40 -3.83 -24.51 -29.92
CA ALA A 40 -4.23 -23.73 -28.76
C ALA A 40 -2.99 -23.52 -27.88
N ALA A 41 -2.67 -22.25 -27.59
CA ALA A 41 -1.56 -21.91 -26.72
C ALA A 41 -1.71 -22.71 -25.43
N ILE A 42 -0.78 -23.62 -25.16
CA ILE A 42 -0.69 -24.31 -23.89
C ILE A 42 -0.44 -23.19 -22.87
N GLN A 43 -1.46 -22.78 -22.12
CA GLN A 43 -1.27 -21.91 -20.97
C GLN A 43 -0.32 -22.63 -20.03
N ALA A 44 0.91 -22.11 -19.92
CA ALA A 44 1.87 -22.62 -18.96
C ALA A 44 1.22 -22.52 -17.58
N ALA A 45 1.24 -23.59 -16.79
CA ALA A 45 0.76 -23.52 -15.43
C ALA A 45 1.72 -22.66 -14.59
N PRO A 46 1.23 -21.86 -13.62
CA PRO A 46 2.11 -21.19 -12.66
C PRO A 46 2.98 -22.21 -11.93
N CYS A 47 4.26 -21.89 -11.75
CA CYS A 47 5.21 -22.74 -11.04
C CYS A 47 5.48 -22.21 -9.61
N PRO A 48 5.84 -23.10 -8.66
CA PRO A 48 6.27 -22.65 -7.35
C PRO A 48 7.57 -21.84 -7.47
N PRO A 49 7.75 -20.76 -6.67
CA PRO A 49 8.97 -19.98 -6.72
C PRO A 49 10.16 -20.79 -6.20
N SER A 50 11.35 -20.55 -6.77
CA SER A 50 12.59 -21.09 -6.20
C SER A 50 12.89 -20.45 -4.85
N ALA A 51 13.71 -21.09 -4.00
CA ALA A 51 14.08 -20.52 -2.69
C ALA A 51 14.78 -19.14 -2.80
N VAL A 52 15.50 -18.90 -3.90
CA VAL A 52 16.16 -17.61 -4.16
C VAL A 52 15.13 -16.58 -4.60
N GLU A 53 14.27 -16.95 -5.55
CA GLU A 53 13.15 -16.11 -5.99
C GLU A 53 12.27 -15.71 -4.82
N ALA A 54 11.86 -16.65 -3.98
CA ALA A 54 10.98 -16.40 -2.83
C ALA A 54 11.51 -15.29 -1.91
N LYS A 55 12.84 -15.22 -1.73
CA LYS A 55 13.53 -14.22 -0.91
C LYS A 55 13.77 -12.90 -1.62
N CYS A 56 13.94 -12.93 -2.95
CA CYS A 56 14.37 -11.78 -3.73
C CYS A 56 13.25 -11.11 -4.53
N TYR A 57 12.09 -11.75 -4.68
CA TYR A 57 11.01 -11.28 -5.55
C TYR A 57 10.51 -9.89 -5.16
N TYR A 58 10.31 -9.64 -3.86
CA TYR A 58 9.86 -8.36 -3.32
C TYR A 58 11.00 -7.43 -2.89
N TYR A 59 12.18 -7.57 -3.49
CA TYR A 59 13.27 -6.64 -3.24
C TYR A 59 12.83 -5.19 -3.51
N GLY A 60 13.15 -4.27 -2.61
CA GLY A 60 12.68 -2.87 -2.64
C GLY A 60 11.60 -2.56 -1.61
N LEU A 61 10.81 -3.54 -1.18
CA LEU A 61 9.77 -3.33 -0.16
C LEU A 61 10.35 -3.34 1.26
N PRO A 62 9.83 -2.53 2.21
CA PRO A 62 10.40 -2.40 3.56
C PRO A 62 10.53 -3.71 4.34
N SER A 63 9.52 -4.58 4.28
CA SER A 63 9.51 -5.86 5.00
C SER A 63 10.14 -7.01 4.23
N ARG A 64 10.43 -6.84 2.94
CA ARG A 64 10.94 -7.90 2.03
C ARG A 64 10.27 -9.26 2.28
N PRO A 65 8.94 -9.34 2.18
CA PRO A 65 8.23 -10.55 2.57
C PRO A 65 8.63 -11.73 1.68
N LEU A 66 8.47 -12.95 2.21
CA LEU A 66 8.70 -14.17 1.44
C LEU A 66 7.55 -14.40 0.47
N MET A 67 7.85 -14.59 -0.80
CA MET A 67 6.87 -15.00 -1.79
C MET A 67 6.56 -16.48 -1.67
N VAL A 68 5.28 -16.80 -1.59
CA VAL A 68 4.77 -18.17 -1.42
C VAL A 68 4.30 -18.72 -2.77
N ALA A 69 3.43 -18.00 -3.47
CA ALA A 69 2.93 -18.39 -4.78
C ALA A 69 2.47 -17.19 -5.60
N ARG A 70 2.26 -17.41 -6.90
CA ARG A 70 1.58 -16.47 -7.80
C ARG A 70 0.70 -17.22 -8.79
N SER A 71 -0.29 -16.51 -9.29
CA SER A 71 -1.14 -16.96 -10.40
C SER A 71 -0.58 -16.65 -11.79
N SER A 72 0.43 -15.78 -11.89
CA SER A 72 1.04 -15.45 -13.19
C SER A 72 2.09 -16.48 -13.60
N THR A 73 2.27 -16.61 -14.91
CA THR A 73 3.19 -17.57 -15.54
C THR A 73 4.56 -16.96 -15.79
N ASN A 74 4.80 -15.74 -15.29
CA ASN A 74 6.06 -15.04 -15.47
C ASN A 74 7.18 -15.85 -14.83
N VAL A 75 8.37 -15.82 -15.45
CA VAL A 75 9.57 -16.46 -14.90
C VAL A 75 10.42 -15.37 -14.27
N TRP A 76 10.71 -15.50 -12.98
CA TRP A 76 11.68 -14.63 -12.33
C TRP A 76 13.09 -15.05 -12.73
N VAL A 77 13.89 -14.07 -13.13
CA VAL A 77 15.28 -14.28 -13.56
C VAL A 77 16.20 -13.58 -12.58
N ALA A 78 17.08 -14.36 -11.95
CA ALA A 78 18.13 -13.80 -11.09
C ALA A 78 19.06 -12.92 -11.94
N PRO A 79 19.42 -11.71 -11.48
CA PRO A 79 20.45 -10.91 -12.15
C PRO A 79 21.76 -11.69 -12.24
N THR A 80 22.37 -11.74 -13.43
CA THR A 80 23.64 -12.45 -13.68
C THR A 80 24.71 -11.50 -14.21
N GLY A 81 25.93 -11.61 -13.69
CA GLY A 81 27.11 -10.87 -14.15
C GLY A 81 27.69 -9.92 -13.09
N PRO A 82 28.88 -9.36 -13.34
CA PRO A 82 29.43 -8.28 -12.52
C PRO A 82 28.44 -7.10 -12.49
N GLU A 83 28.20 -6.53 -11.30
CA GLU A 83 27.31 -5.36 -11.11
C GLU A 83 25.81 -5.59 -11.44
N ALA A 84 25.36 -6.84 -11.55
CA ALA A 84 23.96 -7.16 -11.74
C ALA A 84 23.17 -7.06 -10.41
N TYR A 85 22.60 -5.89 -10.13
CA TYR A 85 21.78 -5.66 -8.92
C TYR A 85 20.31 -6.02 -9.13
N LEU A 86 19.63 -6.39 -8.03
CA LEU A 86 18.17 -6.48 -8.03
C LEU A 86 17.55 -5.11 -8.24
N ILE A 87 16.52 -5.04 -9.08
CA ILE A 87 15.75 -3.82 -9.32
C ILE A 87 14.68 -3.71 -8.23
N PRO A 88 14.59 -2.60 -7.49
CA PRO A 88 13.58 -2.45 -6.44
C PRO A 88 12.18 -2.38 -7.03
N LYS A 89 11.26 -3.12 -6.41
CA LYS A 89 9.82 -2.98 -6.56
C LYS A 89 9.29 -1.86 -5.65
N GLU A 90 8.21 -1.24 -6.11
CA GLU A 90 7.49 -0.18 -5.41
C GLU A 90 6.00 -0.51 -5.37
N LEU A 91 5.33 0.04 -4.36
CA LEU A 91 3.89 -0.08 -4.18
C LEU A 91 3.22 1.23 -4.60
N GLU A 92 2.12 1.11 -5.34
CA GLU A 92 1.26 2.23 -5.70
C GLU A 92 -0.21 1.89 -5.37
N PRO A 93 -1.01 2.89 -5.00
CA PRO A 93 -2.45 2.69 -4.86
C PRO A 93 -3.05 2.30 -6.21
N ILE A 94 -4.11 1.50 -6.17
CA ILE A 94 -4.91 1.32 -7.38
C ILE A 94 -5.55 2.67 -7.69
N SER A 95 -5.39 3.14 -8.93
CA SER A 95 -6.12 4.27 -9.51
C SER A 95 -6.72 3.83 -10.85
N SER A 96 -7.93 4.34 -11.13
CA SER A 96 -8.63 4.20 -12.42
C SER A 96 -8.71 2.76 -12.95
N HIS A 97 -9.17 1.83 -12.11
CA HIS A 97 -9.29 0.41 -12.46
C HIS A 97 -10.66 -0.16 -12.06
N PRO A 98 -11.35 -0.94 -12.93
CA PRO A 98 -12.70 -1.47 -12.65
C PRO A 98 -12.83 -2.25 -11.34
N LEU A 99 -11.74 -2.89 -10.90
CA LEU A 99 -11.67 -3.57 -9.60
C LEU A 99 -12.13 -2.69 -8.43
N GLN A 100 -11.87 -1.38 -8.44
CA GLN A 100 -12.24 -0.49 -7.33
C GLN A 100 -13.74 -0.48 -7.06
N GLU A 101 -14.56 -0.51 -8.10
CA GLU A 101 -16.02 -0.42 -7.98
C GLU A 101 -16.64 -1.69 -7.37
N ILE A 102 -15.97 -2.83 -7.58
CA ILE A 102 -16.49 -4.15 -7.22
C ILE A 102 -15.72 -4.81 -6.08
N TRP A 103 -14.62 -4.19 -5.62
CA TRP A 103 -13.70 -4.76 -4.64
C TRP A 103 -14.43 -5.11 -3.33
N GLU A 104 -14.94 -4.09 -2.64
CA GLU A 104 -15.56 -4.24 -1.32
C GLU A 104 -16.86 -5.05 -1.36
N THR A 105 -17.62 -4.94 -2.45
CA THR A 105 -18.98 -5.48 -2.53
C THR A 105 -19.06 -6.89 -3.07
N ARG A 106 -18.12 -7.30 -3.95
CA ARG A 106 -18.18 -8.59 -4.65
C ARG A 106 -16.90 -9.39 -4.54
N VAL A 107 -15.77 -8.82 -4.93
CA VAL A 107 -14.52 -9.56 -5.11
C VAL A 107 -13.86 -9.94 -3.78
N ALA A 108 -13.66 -8.98 -2.89
CA ALA A 108 -12.99 -9.23 -1.60
C ALA A 108 -13.76 -10.25 -0.75
N PRO A 109 -15.10 -10.14 -0.57
CA PRO A 109 -15.86 -11.15 0.16
C PRO A 109 -15.81 -12.55 -0.48
N ALA A 110 -15.81 -12.63 -1.81
CA ALA A 110 -15.71 -13.92 -2.51
C ALA A 110 -14.34 -14.58 -2.32
N ILE A 111 -13.26 -13.79 -2.40
CA ILE A 111 -11.90 -14.28 -2.13
C ILE A 111 -11.78 -14.75 -0.68
N VAL A 112 -12.22 -13.95 0.29
CA VAL A 112 -12.17 -14.33 1.72
C VAL A 112 -12.94 -15.63 1.96
N LYS A 113 -14.17 -15.75 1.43
CA LYS A 113 -14.96 -16.97 1.55
C LYS A 113 -14.26 -18.18 0.94
N TYR A 114 -13.57 -18.01 -0.19
CA TYR A 114 -12.79 -19.07 -0.82
C TYR A 114 -11.60 -19.49 0.05
N LEU A 115 -10.82 -18.53 0.55
CA LEU A 115 -9.69 -18.78 1.45
C LEU A 115 -10.14 -19.53 2.72
N ASP A 116 -11.26 -19.09 3.32
CA ASP A 116 -11.84 -19.74 4.50
C ASP A 116 -12.29 -21.18 4.19
N SER A 117 -12.90 -21.40 3.02
CA SER A 117 -13.35 -22.75 2.60
C SER A 117 -12.18 -23.71 2.38
N LYS A 118 -11.00 -23.19 2.04
CA LYS A 118 -9.76 -23.94 1.88
C LYS A 118 -8.98 -24.08 3.20
N GLY A 119 -9.46 -23.48 4.29
CA GLY A 119 -8.78 -23.49 5.58
C GLY A 119 -7.46 -22.71 5.58
N VAL A 120 -7.30 -21.76 4.66
CA VAL A 120 -6.08 -20.95 4.56
C VAL A 120 -6.00 -20.00 5.76
N LYS A 121 -4.87 -19.98 6.45
CA LYS A 121 -4.61 -19.05 7.56
C LYS A 121 -4.16 -17.68 7.03
N TRP A 122 -5.06 -16.99 6.33
CA TRP A 122 -4.78 -15.68 5.73
C TRP A 122 -4.73 -14.58 6.80
N THR A 123 -3.98 -13.52 6.52
CA THR A 123 -3.77 -12.38 7.44
C THR A 123 -4.10 -11.02 6.82
N SER A 124 -3.97 -10.88 5.50
CA SER A 124 -4.43 -9.69 4.77
C SER A 124 -4.79 -10.03 3.33
N VAL A 125 -5.63 -9.20 2.71
CA VAL A 125 -5.99 -9.27 1.29
C VAL A 125 -6.00 -7.84 0.76
N ASP A 126 -4.94 -7.45 0.07
CA ASP A 126 -4.67 -6.05 -0.27
C ASP A 126 -4.65 -5.88 -1.80
N PRO A 127 -5.54 -5.06 -2.39
CA PRO A 127 -5.49 -4.77 -3.82
C PRO A 127 -4.57 -3.54 -4.04
N LEU A 128 -3.46 -3.73 -4.76
CA LEU A 128 -2.50 -2.64 -5.01
C LEU A 128 -1.73 -2.84 -6.32
N ARG A 129 -0.96 -1.83 -6.72
CA ARG A 129 -0.04 -1.95 -7.86
C ARG A 129 1.36 -2.30 -7.35
N ILE A 130 1.95 -3.38 -7.88
CA ILE A 130 3.30 -3.84 -7.51
C ILE A 130 4.11 -4.00 -8.79
N GLY A 131 5.13 -3.16 -8.97
CA GLY A 131 5.97 -3.21 -10.16
C GLY A 131 7.36 -2.69 -9.87
N PHE A 132 8.24 -2.75 -10.86
CA PHE A 132 9.57 -2.16 -10.73
C PHE A 132 9.48 -0.63 -10.72
N ALA A 133 10.40 0.06 -10.05
CA ALA A 133 10.36 1.52 -9.90
C ALA A 133 10.18 2.29 -11.23
N LYS A 134 10.77 1.79 -12.32
CA LYS A 134 10.70 2.40 -13.67
C LYS A 134 9.48 1.97 -14.49
N GLU A 135 8.67 1.06 -13.98
CA GLU A 135 7.48 0.54 -14.66
C GLU A 135 6.29 1.48 -14.41
N SER A 136 5.59 1.85 -15.49
CA SER A 136 4.38 2.66 -15.44
C SER A 136 3.46 2.37 -16.64
N PRO A 137 2.17 2.04 -16.43
CA PRO A 137 1.56 1.74 -15.13
C PRO A 137 2.08 0.41 -14.57
N LYS A 138 2.30 0.34 -13.26
CA LYS A 138 2.62 -0.92 -12.56
C LYS A 138 1.41 -1.87 -12.59
N PRO A 139 1.61 -3.21 -12.68
CA PRO A 139 0.50 -4.15 -12.76
C PRO A 139 -0.31 -4.16 -11.46
N VAL A 140 -1.61 -4.39 -11.59
CA VAL A 140 -2.52 -4.53 -10.45
C VAL A 140 -2.44 -5.97 -9.93
N ILE A 141 -2.18 -6.09 -8.63
CA ILE A 141 -1.98 -7.35 -7.93
C ILE A 141 -2.91 -7.39 -6.71
N ILE A 142 -3.58 -8.51 -6.49
CA ILE A 142 -4.15 -8.82 -5.18
C ILE A 142 -3.07 -9.54 -4.39
N TRP A 143 -2.61 -8.88 -3.34
CA TRP A 143 -1.54 -9.32 -2.49
C TRP A 143 -2.11 -9.95 -1.23
N ILE A 144 -2.01 -11.28 -1.14
CA ILE A 144 -2.59 -12.05 -0.05
C ILE A 144 -1.49 -12.38 0.97
N GLY A 145 -1.68 -11.94 2.20
CA GLY A 145 -0.86 -12.31 3.34
C GLY A 145 -1.33 -13.63 3.95
N VAL A 146 -0.42 -14.53 4.28
CA VAL A 146 -0.68 -15.80 4.97
C VAL A 146 0.30 -16.00 6.12
N LEU A 147 -0.10 -16.71 7.17
CA LEU A 147 0.82 -17.00 8.27
C LEU A 147 2.06 -17.76 7.76
N PRO A 148 3.27 -17.44 8.28
CA PRO A 148 4.49 -18.13 7.88
C PRO A 148 4.38 -19.65 8.04
N ALA A 149 4.89 -20.39 7.06
CA ALA A 149 4.86 -21.86 7.01
C ALA A 149 3.46 -22.50 7.20
N SER A 150 2.38 -21.76 6.98
CA SER A 150 1.00 -22.27 7.15
C SER A 150 0.43 -22.95 5.92
N LEU A 151 1.09 -22.79 4.79
CA LEU A 151 0.61 -23.12 3.46
C LEU A 151 1.67 -24.01 2.78
N SER A 152 1.24 -25.10 2.15
CA SER A 152 2.13 -26.08 1.53
C SER A 152 2.25 -25.80 0.03
N ALA A 153 3.43 -25.94 -0.55
CA ALA A 153 3.70 -25.53 -1.95
C ALA A 153 2.72 -26.12 -3.00
N VAL A 154 2.13 -27.29 -2.73
CA VAL A 154 1.12 -27.91 -3.59
C VAL A 154 -0.23 -27.17 -3.49
N ASP A 155 -0.61 -26.76 -2.28
CA ASP A 155 -1.84 -26.02 -2.01
C ASP A 155 -1.73 -24.54 -2.42
N ASP A 156 -0.54 -23.95 -2.37
CA ASP A 156 -0.33 -22.51 -2.57
C ASP A 156 -0.70 -22.04 -3.98
N ILE A 157 -0.35 -22.83 -4.99
CA ILE A 157 -0.68 -22.52 -6.40
C ILE A 157 -2.17 -22.72 -6.64
N GLU A 158 -2.78 -23.76 -6.07
CA GLU A 158 -4.22 -23.98 -6.17
C GLU A 158 -4.99 -22.81 -5.53
N VAL A 159 -4.53 -22.33 -4.37
CA VAL A 159 -5.11 -21.16 -3.72
C VAL A 159 -4.96 -19.91 -4.61
N ALA A 160 -3.77 -19.63 -5.13
CA ALA A 160 -3.54 -18.45 -5.98
C ALA A 160 -4.35 -18.50 -7.28
N THR A 161 -4.45 -19.67 -7.92
CA THR A 161 -5.20 -19.85 -9.17
C THR A 161 -6.70 -19.86 -8.94
N GLY A 162 -7.20 -20.45 -7.86
CA GLY A 162 -8.62 -20.38 -7.50
C GLY A 162 -9.09 -18.95 -7.22
N CYS A 163 -8.28 -18.15 -6.51
CA CYS A 163 -8.55 -16.72 -6.35
C CYS A 163 -8.54 -15.98 -7.70
N LYS A 164 -7.67 -16.38 -8.64
CA LYS A 164 -7.66 -15.81 -10.00
C LYS A 164 -8.93 -16.14 -10.79
N VAL A 165 -9.49 -17.34 -10.62
CA VAL A 165 -10.78 -17.72 -11.24
C VAL A 165 -11.90 -16.79 -10.75
N ILE A 166 -11.97 -16.49 -9.45
CA ILE A 166 -12.97 -15.55 -8.89
C ILE A 166 -12.88 -14.18 -9.57
N LEU A 167 -11.68 -13.69 -9.87
CA LEU A 167 -11.51 -12.45 -10.62
C LEU A 167 -12.05 -12.56 -12.05
N SER A 168 -11.75 -13.66 -12.73
CA SER A 168 -12.24 -13.93 -14.08
C SER A 168 -13.76 -14.07 -14.14
N ASP A 169 -14.40 -14.64 -13.11
CA ASP A 169 -15.86 -14.72 -12.98
C ASP A 169 -16.54 -13.33 -12.85
N HIS A 170 -15.75 -12.31 -12.52
CA HIS A 170 -16.17 -10.91 -12.45
C HIS A 170 -15.59 -10.06 -13.59
N ASP A 171 -15.15 -10.69 -14.68
CA ASP A 171 -14.55 -10.05 -15.87
C ASP A 171 -13.24 -9.27 -15.60
N ILE A 172 -12.55 -9.56 -14.48
CA ILE A 172 -11.25 -8.97 -14.12
C ILE A 172 -10.11 -9.91 -14.53
N ASN A 173 -9.66 -9.77 -15.77
CA ASN A 173 -8.67 -10.68 -16.36
C ASN A 173 -7.22 -10.18 -16.29
N ASP A 174 -7.00 -8.90 -16.05
CA ASP A 174 -5.70 -8.22 -16.03
C ASP A 174 -5.04 -8.13 -14.65
N VAL A 175 -5.69 -8.66 -13.61
CA VAL A 175 -5.18 -8.66 -12.22
C VAL A 175 -4.63 -10.04 -11.85
N HIS A 176 -3.43 -10.10 -11.26
CA HIS A 176 -2.87 -11.36 -10.76
C HIS A 176 -2.93 -11.46 -9.23
N ILE A 177 -3.01 -12.69 -8.74
CA ILE A 177 -2.84 -13.03 -7.32
C ILE A 177 -1.36 -13.30 -7.03
N GLU A 178 -0.85 -12.69 -5.97
CA GLU A 178 0.45 -13.03 -5.37
C GLU A 178 0.27 -13.28 -3.87
N ILE A 179 0.81 -14.39 -3.38
CA ILE A 179 0.74 -14.80 -1.97
C ILE A 179 2.10 -14.58 -1.32
N ARG A 180 2.08 -14.02 -0.11
CA ARG A 180 3.28 -13.78 0.70
C ARG A 180 3.09 -14.22 2.14
N GLU A 181 4.19 -14.58 2.80
CA GLU A 181 4.20 -14.72 4.24
C GLU A 181 4.03 -13.35 4.90
N SER A 182 3.13 -13.29 5.87
CA SER A 182 2.72 -12.08 6.56
C SER A 182 2.07 -12.41 7.89
N GLU A 183 2.57 -11.79 8.96
CA GLU A 183 1.87 -11.72 10.23
C GLU A 183 1.28 -10.32 10.40
N VAL A 184 -0.04 -10.27 10.61
CA VAL A 184 -0.72 -9.01 10.96
C VAL A 184 -0.90 -9.00 12.47
N PHE A 185 -0.17 -8.12 13.12
CA PHE A 185 -0.38 -7.83 14.53
C PHE A 185 -1.43 -6.73 14.62
N LEU A 186 -2.63 -7.08 15.10
CA LEU A 186 -3.55 -6.11 15.66
C LEU A 186 -2.85 -5.48 16.86
N HIS A 187 -2.19 -4.35 16.63
CA HIS A 187 -1.73 -3.52 17.73
C HIS A 187 -2.99 -3.14 18.50
N SER A 188 -3.12 -3.64 19.73
CA SER A 188 -4.24 -3.35 20.62
C SER A 188 -4.30 -1.83 20.83
N GLY A 189 -5.07 -1.14 19.99
CA GLY A 189 -4.95 0.31 19.79
C GLY A 189 -3.59 0.73 19.20
N PRO A 190 -3.48 1.93 18.60
CA PRO A 190 -2.19 2.45 18.22
C PRO A 190 -1.37 2.64 19.50
N LYS A 191 -0.38 1.77 19.73
CA LYS A 191 0.73 2.10 20.61
C LYS A 191 1.33 3.37 20.04
N MET A 192 1.17 4.48 20.74
CA MET A 192 1.86 5.72 20.38
C MET A 192 3.33 5.38 20.14
N TYR A 193 3.91 5.96 19.10
CA TYR A 193 5.29 5.70 18.75
C TYR A 193 6.21 6.04 19.92
N LYS A 194 7.39 5.41 19.94
CA LYS A 194 8.48 5.92 20.77
C LYS A 194 8.95 7.25 20.18
N PRO A 195 9.30 8.25 21.01
CA PRO A 195 9.90 9.49 20.52
C PRO A 195 11.10 9.15 19.62
N ALA A 196 11.11 9.72 18.42
CA ALA A 196 12.19 9.53 17.46
C ALA A 196 13.32 10.51 17.74
N LEU A 197 14.57 10.12 17.44
CA LEU A 197 15.67 11.07 17.40
C LEU A 197 15.42 12.11 16.30
N THR A 198 15.81 13.36 16.55
CA THR A 198 15.67 14.47 15.58
C THR A 198 16.40 14.24 14.26
N SER A 199 17.39 13.33 14.24
CA SER A 199 18.07 12.88 13.02
C SER A 199 17.23 11.97 12.13
N ASN A 200 16.09 11.45 12.62
CA ASN A 200 15.19 10.65 11.80
C ASN A 200 14.37 11.59 10.90
N VAL A 201 14.46 11.38 9.58
CA VAL A 201 13.74 12.18 8.58
C VAL A 201 12.22 12.15 8.80
N THR A 202 11.70 11.10 9.45
CA THR A 202 10.27 10.96 9.78
C THR A 202 9.91 11.43 11.20
N ALA A 203 10.84 12.08 11.92
CA ALA A 203 10.63 12.50 13.30
C ALA A 203 9.46 13.48 13.43
N GLY A 204 9.41 14.52 12.59
CA GLY A 204 8.35 15.53 12.62
C GLY A 204 6.96 14.94 12.37
N ALA A 205 6.85 14.03 11.40
CA ALA A 205 5.61 13.28 11.19
C ALA A 205 5.27 12.38 12.39
N LYS A 206 6.22 11.65 12.98
CA LYS A 206 5.91 10.68 14.04
C LYS A 206 5.65 11.30 15.42
N GLU A 207 6.25 12.46 15.68
CA GLU A 207 6.27 13.06 17.02
C GLU A 207 4.87 13.33 17.60
N PRO A 208 3.90 13.90 16.84
CA PRO A 208 2.53 14.07 17.32
C PRO A 208 1.77 12.77 17.62
N LEU A 209 2.25 11.63 17.08
CA LEU A 209 1.71 10.29 17.30
C LEU A 209 2.55 9.48 18.30
N SER A 210 3.49 10.13 19.00
CA SER A 210 4.45 9.49 19.91
C SER A 210 4.22 9.85 21.37
N THR A 211 4.82 9.13 22.32
CA THR A 211 4.80 9.51 23.75
C THR A 211 5.71 10.71 24.08
N ALA A 212 6.01 11.59 23.11
CA ALA A 212 6.79 12.80 23.32
C ALA A 212 5.99 13.84 24.14
N LEU A 213 6.68 14.87 24.62
CA LEU A 213 6.03 16.00 25.29
C LEU A 213 5.22 16.80 24.27
N GLY A 214 4.10 17.38 24.70
CA GLY A 214 3.27 18.23 23.83
C GLY A 214 2.26 17.46 22.97
N LEU A 215 1.84 16.27 23.43
CA LEU A 215 0.81 15.46 22.78
C LEU A 215 -0.45 16.29 22.51
N PRO A 216 -0.91 16.45 21.26
CA PRO A 216 -2.13 17.20 20.98
C PRO A 216 -3.34 16.42 21.48
N ILE A 217 -4.16 17.03 22.33
CA ILE A 217 -5.33 16.38 22.92
C ILE A 217 -6.53 17.33 22.97
N CYS A 218 -7.72 16.75 23.05
CA CYS A 218 -8.97 17.46 23.34
C CYS A 218 -9.92 16.57 24.16
N ALA A 219 -10.96 17.16 24.74
CA ALA A 219 -12.07 16.39 25.27
C ALA A 219 -12.94 15.87 24.12
N GLU A 220 -13.39 14.61 24.20
CA GLU A 220 -14.30 14.03 23.21
C GLU A 220 -15.60 14.85 23.07
N ALA A 221 -16.08 15.45 24.16
CA ALA A 221 -17.30 16.26 24.15
C ALA A 221 -17.13 17.63 23.46
N THR A 222 -15.89 18.13 23.35
CA THR A 222 -15.57 19.45 22.78
C THR A 222 -14.32 19.37 21.90
N PRO A 223 -14.37 18.66 20.77
CA PRO A 223 -13.20 18.43 19.92
C PRO A 223 -12.66 19.70 19.26
N SER A 224 -13.44 20.78 19.25
CA SER A 224 -13.02 22.12 18.79
C SER A 224 -12.17 22.90 19.80
N ILE A 225 -12.03 22.41 21.03
CA ILE A 225 -11.19 23.02 22.07
C ILE A 225 -9.98 22.11 22.27
N GLU A 226 -8.81 22.59 21.84
CA GLU A 226 -7.59 21.80 21.78
C GLU A 226 -6.54 22.32 22.74
N GLY A 227 -5.65 21.43 23.15
CA GLY A 227 -4.48 21.77 23.94
C GLY A 227 -3.47 20.63 23.92
N THR A 228 -2.57 20.63 24.88
CA THR A 228 -1.50 19.64 24.94
C THR A 228 -1.52 18.83 26.23
N GLY A 229 -1.23 17.55 26.10
CA GLY A 229 -0.70 16.72 27.16
C GLY A 229 0.72 17.17 27.46
N GLY A 230 0.98 17.50 28.73
CA GLY A 230 2.29 17.92 29.19
C GLY A 230 3.23 16.71 29.28
N PHE A 231 3.20 16.03 30.42
CA PHE A 231 4.10 14.92 30.72
C PHE A 231 3.37 13.76 31.39
N PHE A 232 3.96 12.58 31.32
CA PHE A 232 3.46 11.38 31.97
C PHE A 232 4.04 11.22 33.37
N ILE A 233 3.22 10.78 34.32
CA ILE A 233 3.64 10.35 35.65
C ILE A 233 3.19 8.90 35.87
N SER A 234 4.05 8.10 36.49
CA SER A 234 3.70 6.77 36.97
C SER A 234 3.42 6.82 38.47
N ASP A 235 2.41 6.09 38.92
CA ASP A 235 2.13 5.95 40.34
C ASP A 235 2.90 4.75 40.91
N PRO A 236 3.87 4.96 41.82
CA PRO A 236 4.65 3.87 42.41
C PRO A 236 3.81 2.87 43.20
N GLU A 237 2.68 3.32 43.77
CA GLU A 237 1.76 2.47 44.54
C GLU A 237 0.85 1.64 43.62
N ASN A 238 0.73 2.01 42.34
CA ASN A 238 -0.05 1.30 41.33
C ASN A 238 0.81 1.00 40.07
N PRO A 239 1.73 0.02 40.13
CA PRO A 239 2.58 -0.34 39.00
C PRO A 239 1.78 -0.60 37.73
N GLY A 240 2.19 0.02 36.62
CA GLY A 240 1.52 -0.10 35.31
C GLY A 240 0.45 0.95 35.03
N LYS A 241 0.04 1.77 36.01
CA LYS A 241 -0.79 2.96 35.75
C LYS A 241 0.08 4.15 35.39
N ILE A 242 -0.23 4.77 34.26
CA ILE A 242 0.41 5.98 33.76
C ILE A 242 -0.68 7.06 33.65
N TYR A 243 -0.38 8.26 34.16
CA TYR A 243 -1.27 9.42 34.09
C TYR A 243 -0.64 10.50 33.22
N LEU A 244 -1.44 11.15 32.38
CA LEU A 244 -1.03 12.31 31.60
C LEU A 244 -1.44 13.59 32.33
N VAL A 245 -0.48 14.48 32.58
CA VAL A 245 -0.74 15.79 33.17
C VAL A 245 -1.06 16.78 32.06
N THR A 246 -2.19 17.48 32.18
CA THR A 246 -2.61 18.55 31.25
C THR A 246 -3.31 19.68 32.01
N ALA A 247 -3.51 20.82 31.35
CA ALA A 247 -4.25 21.92 31.92
C ALA A 247 -5.76 21.62 31.95
N ARG A 248 -6.42 21.95 33.06
CA ARG A 248 -7.87 21.69 33.25
C ARG A 248 -8.72 22.24 32.11
N HIS A 249 -8.42 23.46 31.64
CA HIS A 249 -9.20 24.13 30.60
C HIS A 249 -9.18 23.42 29.23
N VAL A 250 -8.25 22.48 29.01
CA VAL A 250 -8.20 21.67 27.78
C VAL A 250 -9.29 20.61 27.79
N LEU A 251 -9.62 20.05 28.97
CA LEU A 251 -10.59 18.96 29.11
C LEU A 251 -11.93 19.40 29.75
N PHE A 252 -11.93 20.53 30.42
CA PHE A 252 -13.07 21.11 31.13
C PHE A 252 -13.19 22.59 30.74
N PRO A 253 -13.91 22.90 29.65
CA PRO A 253 -14.17 24.26 29.20
C PRO A 253 -14.84 25.10 30.29
N LEU A 254 -14.56 26.41 30.31
CA LEU A 254 -14.93 27.31 31.40
C LEU A 254 -16.44 27.48 31.61
N ASP A 255 -17.27 27.20 30.60
CA ASP A 255 -18.73 27.28 30.74
C ASP A 255 -19.31 26.22 31.70
N GLU A 256 -18.56 25.15 32.01
CA GLU A 256 -18.81 24.29 33.17
C GLU A 256 -18.19 24.95 34.43
N ASP A 257 -18.77 26.07 34.84
CA ASP A 257 -18.30 27.01 35.86
C ASP A 257 -18.24 26.46 37.31
N SER A 258 -18.39 25.15 37.50
CA SER A 258 -18.05 24.54 38.78
C SER A 258 -16.52 24.40 38.82
N LYS A 259 -15.84 25.18 39.66
CA LYS A 259 -14.42 24.93 40.06
C LYS A 259 -14.26 23.64 40.86
N GLU A 260 -15.25 22.76 40.79
CA GLU A 260 -15.28 21.50 41.51
C GLU A 260 -14.19 20.59 40.97
N LEU A 261 -13.57 19.90 41.92
CA LEU A 261 -12.58 18.89 41.65
C LEU A 261 -13.28 17.72 40.95
N TYR A 262 -12.96 17.51 39.68
CA TYR A 262 -13.34 16.28 39.01
C TYR A 262 -12.42 15.15 39.47
N GLN A 263 -13.01 14.10 40.04
CA GLN A 263 -12.32 12.86 40.36
C GLN A 263 -13.15 11.67 39.90
N HIS A 264 -12.70 11.01 38.83
CA HIS A 264 -13.30 9.74 38.43
C HIS A 264 -12.90 8.63 39.40
N ARG A 265 -13.90 7.99 40.03
CA ARG A 265 -13.71 6.81 40.88
C ARG A 265 -14.18 5.57 40.16
N ASN A 266 -13.38 4.51 40.16
CA ASN A 266 -13.83 3.23 39.62
C ASN A 266 -15.07 2.75 40.40
N ASN A 267 -16.03 2.16 39.69
CA ASN A 267 -17.29 1.63 40.23
C ASN A 267 -18.24 2.67 40.84
N SER A 268 -18.07 3.97 40.57
CA SER A 268 -19.02 5.01 41.01
C SER A 268 -20.25 5.15 40.12
N GLY A 269 -20.28 4.45 38.97
CA GLY A 269 -21.30 4.63 37.93
C GLY A 269 -21.18 5.93 37.13
N GLN A 270 -20.25 6.83 37.49
CA GLN A 270 -20.01 8.06 36.73
C GLN A 270 -19.34 7.73 35.39
N PRO A 271 -19.82 8.31 34.27
CA PRO A 271 -19.19 8.11 32.97
C PRO A 271 -17.78 8.71 32.97
N ARG A 272 -16.87 8.04 32.25
CA ARG A 272 -15.54 8.58 31.99
C ARG A 272 -15.66 9.72 30.99
N LYS A 273 -14.98 10.84 31.25
CA LYS A 273 -14.68 11.82 30.20
C LYS A 273 -13.51 11.29 29.37
N ASN A 274 -13.77 11.00 28.10
CA ASN A 274 -12.75 10.51 27.18
C ASN A 274 -11.90 11.67 26.66
N VAL A 275 -10.64 11.36 26.37
CA VAL A 275 -9.67 12.28 25.78
C VAL A 275 -9.28 11.71 24.43
N LEU A 276 -9.34 12.56 23.40
CA LEU A 276 -8.93 12.20 22.06
C LEU A 276 -7.49 12.67 21.81
N LEU A 277 -6.78 11.93 20.96
CA LEU A 277 -5.53 12.38 20.36
C LEU A 277 -5.89 13.25 19.15
N PHE A 278 -5.52 14.52 19.20
CA PHE A 278 -6.02 15.62 18.35
C PHE A 278 -7.49 16.00 18.55
N GLY A 279 -7.77 17.29 18.38
CA GLY A 279 -9.11 17.77 18.03
C GLY A 279 -9.26 17.91 16.52
N ASP A 280 -10.41 18.42 16.10
CA ASP A 280 -10.82 18.47 14.68
C ASP A 280 -9.84 19.31 13.83
N ALA A 281 -9.42 20.47 14.31
CA ALA A 281 -8.50 21.33 13.58
C ALA A 281 -7.06 20.79 13.62
N GLY A 282 -6.67 20.21 14.75
CA GLY A 282 -5.35 19.60 14.95
C GLY A 282 -5.10 18.44 14.00
N ILE A 283 -6.06 17.51 13.85
CA ILE A 283 -5.90 16.35 12.97
C ILE A 283 -5.86 16.76 11.49
N GLU A 284 -6.73 17.69 11.08
CA GLU A 284 -6.72 18.20 9.70
C GLU A 284 -5.41 18.88 9.34
N LYS A 285 -4.88 19.72 10.24
CA LYS A 285 -3.59 20.38 10.05
C LYS A 285 -2.47 19.35 9.94
N TYR A 286 -2.47 18.36 10.83
CA TYR A 286 -1.44 17.33 10.84
C TYR A 286 -1.44 16.47 9.57
N ILE A 287 -2.62 16.11 9.03
CA ILE A 287 -2.73 15.43 7.73
C ILE A 287 -2.13 16.29 6.63
N LYS A 288 -2.47 17.59 6.57
CA LYS A 288 -1.91 18.53 5.58
C LYS A 288 -0.39 18.62 5.68
N ASP A 289 0.16 18.66 6.89
CA ASP A 289 1.61 18.71 7.12
C ASP A 289 2.30 17.42 6.62
N ILE A 290 1.73 16.24 6.88
CA ILE A 290 2.24 14.97 6.34
C ILE A 290 2.21 14.98 4.80
N GLU A 291 1.09 15.37 4.21
CA GLU A 291 0.97 15.42 2.76
C GLU A 291 1.99 16.38 2.11
N LEU A 292 2.23 17.53 2.74
CA LEU A 292 3.26 18.48 2.30
C LEU A 292 4.67 17.86 2.40
N GLU A 293 4.98 17.14 3.49
CA GLU A 293 6.28 16.47 3.64
C GLU A 293 6.49 15.37 2.58
N ILE A 294 5.43 14.62 2.25
CA ILE A 294 5.47 13.60 1.19
C ILE A 294 5.68 14.27 -0.17
N ARG A 295 4.92 15.32 -0.49
CA ARG A 295 5.03 16.04 -1.78
C ARG A 295 6.36 16.77 -1.95
N GLY A 296 6.90 17.36 -0.90
CA GLY A 296 8.15 18.14 -0.93
C GLY A 296 9.42 17.33 -1.21
N LYS A 297 9.34 16.00 -1.21
CA LYS A 297 10.47 15.10 -1.55
C LYS A 297 10.57 14.78 -3.06
N HIS A 298 9.72 15.40 -3.89
CA HIS A 298 9.69 15.22 -5.35
C HIS A 298 10.16 16.45 -6.16
N ALA A 299 10.86 17.41 -5.53
CA ALA A 299 11.43 18.58 -6.19
C ALA A 299 12.95 18.51 -6.30
#